data_AF-A0A7C1D7E7-F1
#
_entry.id   AF-A0A7C1D7E7-F1
#
_cell.length_a   1.000
_cell.length_b   1.000
_cell.length_c   1.000
_cell.angle_alpha   90.00
_cell.angle_beta   90.00
_cell.angle_gamma   90.00
#
_symmetry.space_group_name_H-M   'P 1'
#
loop_
_entity.id
_entity.type
_entity.pdbx_description
1 polymer ?
#
loop_
_entity_poly.entity_id
_entity_poly.type
_entity_poly.pdbx_seq_one_letter_code
_entity_poly.pdbx_strand_id
1 'polypeptide(L)'
;MRQYRYLRPAMFVMTLTVLEMQRIGADSIKGVDLFFKQKARQDKKEIGALETAQQQISLLALMDEGWQSKEILESIEELENIEAFYEEMLDSWRRGDIDKLAHRYLARLQSFPRLYQALLVDRNINWLESIEKFLQEEKNTMVIVGAAHLAGSDGLINLLRKRGYKIFRLKE
;
A
#
# COMPACT_ATOMS: atom_id res chain seq x y z
N MET A 1 11.40 -19.85 17.79
CA MET A 1 11.32 -20.52 16.48
C MET A 1 10.10 -21.44 16.27
N ARG A 2 9.54 -22.14 17.29
CA ARG A 2 8.37 -23.03 17.10
C ARG A 2 7.10 -22.34 16.56
N GLN A 3 6.91 -21.05 16.83
CA GLN A 3 5.72 -20.27 16.45
C GLN A 3 5.58 -19.99 14.95
N TYR A 4 6.64 -20.11 14.16
CA TYR A 4 6.63 -19.79 12.72
C TYR A 4 6.49 -21.01 11.82
N ARG A 5 6.52 -22.22 12.39
CA ARG A 5 6.57 -23.49 11.65
C ARG A 5 5.29 -23.79 10.84
N TYR A 6 4.20 -23.09 11.14
CA TYR A 6 2.91 -23.21 10.46
C TYR A 6 2.60 -22.02 9.56
N LEU A 7 3.47 -21.00 9.52
CA LEU A 7 3.29 -19.90 8.58
C LEU A 7 3.67 -20.39 7.18
N ARG A 8 2.83 -20.05 6.21
CA ARG A 8 3.20 -20.16 4.81
C ARG A 8 4.38 -19.22 4.53
N PRO A 9 5.23 -19.52 3.54
CA PRO A 9 6.48 -18.79 3.37
C PRO A 9 6.33 -17.27 3.17
N ALA A 10 5.34 -16.80 2.41
CA ALA A 10 5.16 -15.35 2.24
C ALA A 10 4.69 -14.69 3.54
N MET A 11 3.84 -15.37 4.32
CA MET A 11 3.46 -14.91 5.67
C MET A 11 4.64 -14.86 6.63
N PHE A 12 5.59 -15.78 6.51
CA PHE A 12 6.82 -15.76 7.30
C PHE A 12 7.69 -14.54 6.96
N VAL A 13 7.96 -14.31 5.67
CA VAL A 13 8.71 -13.13 5.21
C VAL A 13 8.02 -11.84 5.65
N MET A 14 6.70 -11.73 5.42
CA MET A 14 5.92 -10.56 5.84
C MET A 14 6.03 -10.31 7.35
N THR A 15 6.01 -11.37 8.16
CA THR A 15 6.21 -11.25 9.61
C THR A 15 7.60 -10.75 9.95
N LEU A 16 8.65 -11.26 9.28
CA LEU A 16 10.02 -10.76 9.44
C LEU A 16 10.13 -9.28 9.04
N THR A 17 9.55 -8.89 7.91
CA THR A 17 9.51 -7.48 7.47
C THR A 17 8.86 -6.59 8.52
N VAL A 18 7.73 -6.99 9.10
CA VAL A 18 7.06 -6.20 10.16
C VAL A 18 7.95 -6.07 11.40
N LEU A 19 8.61 -7.15 11.82
CA LEU A 19 9.51 -7.14 12.97
C LEU A 19 10.73 -6.23 12.74
N GLU A 20 11.34 -6.30 11.56
CA GLU A 20 12.47 -5.43 11.22
C GLU A 20 12.07 -3.96 11.10
N MET A 21 10.89 -3.67 10.52
CA MET A 21 10.31 -2.33 10.50
C MET A 21 10.12 -1.80 11.93
N GLN A 22 9.59 -2.62 12.84
CA GLN A 22 9.46 -2.24 14.26
C GLN A 22 10.82 -2.00 14.91
N ARG A 23 11.84 -2.83 14.61
CA ARG A 23 13.19 -2.69 15.14
C ARG A 23 13.82 -1.35 14.79
N ILE A 24 13.59 -0.84 13.58
CA ILE A 24 14.09 0.47 13.10
C ILE A 24 13.18 1.64 13.49
N GLY A 25 12.15 1.42 14.30
CA GLY A 25 11.24 2.47 14.80
C GLY A 25 10.08 2.82 13.87
N ALA A 26 9.87 2.07 12.79
CA ALA A 26 8.71 2.19 11.91
C ALA A 26 7.48 1.50 12.54
N ASP A 27 6.92 2.12 13.57
CA ASP A 27 5.78 1.61 14.32
C ASP A 27 4.45 1.81 13.57
N SER A 28 3.79 0.71 13.20
CA SER A 28 2.49 0.73 12.51
C SER A 28 1.37 1.41 13.32
N ILE A 29 1.48 1.47 14.66
CA ILE A 29 0.52 2.17 15.52
C ILE A 29 0.59 3.69 15.30
N LYS A 30 1.72 4.20 14.82
CA LYS A 30 1.93 5.61 14.49
C LYS A 30 1.71 5.92 13.01
N GLY A 31 1.20 4.96 12.24
CA GLY A 31 0.96 5.10 10.81
C GLY A 31 -0.18 6.09 10.46
N VAL A 32 -0.11 6.62 9.24
CA VAL A 32 -1.06 7.62 8.70
C VAL A 32 -2.51 7.10 8.72
N ASP A 33 -2.73 5.84 8.30
CA ASP A 33 -4.03 5.20 8.24
C ASP A 33 -4.70 5.15 9.62
N LEU A 34 -3.97 4.69 10.65
CA LEU A 34 -4.51 4.58 12.01
C LEU A 34 -4.74 5.95 12.62
N PHE A 35 -3.80 6.90 12.42
CA PHE A 35 -3.94 8.28 12.87
C PHE A 35 -5.24 8.90 12.34
N PHE A 36 -5.46 8.87 11.02
CA PHE A 36 -6.65 9.48 10.44
C PHE A 36 -7.93 8.71 10.74
N LYS A 37 -7.87 7.38 10.89
CA LYS A 37 -9.03 6.59 11.36
C LYS A 37 -9.44 7.00 12.78
N GLN A 38 -8.48 7.19 13.68
CA GLN A 38 -8.75 7.65 15.05
C GLN A 38 -9.28 9.09 15.04
N LYS A 39 -8.64 9.97 14.27
CA LYS A 39 -9.09 11.36 14.11
C LYS A 39 -10.52 11.45 13.57
N ALA A 40 -10.86 10.67 12.54
CA ALA A 40 -12.22 10.63 11.99
C ALA A 40 -13.25 10.20 13.04
N ARG A 41 -12.92 9.22 13.91
CA ARG A 41 -13.78 8.82 15.03
C ARG A 41 -13.98 9.94 16.05
N GLN A 42 -12.91 10.62 16.42
CA GLN A 42 -12.96 11.76 17.36
C GLN A 42 -13.80 12.91 16.79
N ASP A 43 -13.64 13.20 15.50
CA ASP A 43 -14.37 14.21 14.76
C ASP A 43 -15.81 13.77 14.38
N LYS A 44 -16.23 12.56 14.79
CA LYS A 44 -17.54 11.95 14.46
C LYS A 44 -17.87 11.92 12.96
N LYS A 45 -16.84 11.72 12.13
CA LYS A 45 -16.97 11.57 10.68
C LYS A 45 -17.37 10.14 10.31
N GLU A 46 -18.11 10.00 9.22
CA GLU A 46 -18.37 8.71 8.61
C GLU A 46 -17.05 8.07 8.15
N ILE A 47 -16.90 6.76 8.37
CA ILE A 47 -15.71 6.01 8.00
C ILE A 47 -16.14 4.90 7.05
N GLY A 48 -15.70 5.01 5.80
CA GLY A 48 -15.86 3.97 4.78
C GLY A 48 -14.59 3.13 4.60
N ALA A 49 -14.68 2.18 3.68
CA ALA A 49 -13.55 1.38 3.21
C ALA A 49 -13.64 1.20 1.70
N LEU A 50 -12.49 1.15 1.01
CA LEU A 50 -12.43 0.88 -0.43
C LEU A 50 -12.54 -0.62 -0.76
N GLU A 51 -12.30 -1.49 0.23
CA GLU A 51 -12.35 -2.94 0.13
C GLU A 51 -12.71 -3.57 1.48
N THR A 52 -13.12 -4.83 1.44
CA THR A 52 -13.49 -5.63 2.62
C THR A 52 -12.27 -6.36 3.21
N ALA A 53 -12.37 -6.76 4.47
CA ALA A 53 -11.34 -7.60 5.10
C ALA A 53 -11.15 -8.93 4.37
N GLN A 54 -12.23 -9.52 3.84
CA GLN A 54 -12.15 -10.77 3.08
C GLN A 54 -11.35 -10.60 1.79
N GLN A 55 -11.53 -9.48 1.08
CA GLN A 55 -10.74 -9.16 -0.12
C GLN A 55 -9.25 -9.05 0.23
N GLN A 56 -8.90 -8.38 1.33
CA GLN A 56 -7.49 -8.31 1.79
C GLN A 56 -6.92 -9.68 2.13
N ILE A 57 -7.67 -10.53 2.83
CA ILE A 57 -7.24 -11.90 3.17
C ILE A 57 -7.00 -12.74 1.92
N SER A 58 -7.89 -12.65 0.92
CA SER A 58 -7.73 -13.36 -0.34
C SER A 58 -6.50 -12.92 -1.14
N LEU A 59 -6.14 -11.63 -1.07
CA LEU A 59 -4.91 -11.11 -1.69
C LEU A 59 -3.65 -11.66 -1.01
N LEU A 60 -3.65 -11.80 0.32
CA LEU A 60 -2.55 -12.43 1.05
C LEU A 60 -2.38 -13.91 0.66
N ALA A 61 -3.49 -14.64 0.46
CA ALA A 61 -3.44 -16.02 0.00
C ALA A 61 -2.84 -16.15 -1.41
N LEU A 62 -3.09 -15.18 -2.29
CA LEU A 62 -2.52 -15.13 -3.64
C LEU A 62 -1.00 -14.91 -3.62
N MET A 63 -0.48 -14.15 -2.65
CA MET A 63 0.96 -13.94 -2.51
C MET A 63 1.70 -15.26 -2.27
N ASP A 64 1.15 -16.14 -1.43
CA ASP A 64 1.74 -17.47 -1.18
C ASP A 64 1.78 -18.37 -2.43
N GLU A 65 0.84 -18.20 -3.37
CA GLU A 65 0.84 -18.94 -4.65
C GLU A 65 1.82 -18.36 -5.67
N GLY A 66 2.10 -17.05 -5.56
CA GLY A 66 2.92 -16.31 -6.52
C GLY A 66 4.41 -16.34 -6.22
N TRP A 67 4.81 -16.62 -4.98
CA TRP A 67 6.21 -16.59 -4.54
C TRP A 67 6.83 -17.98 -4.62
N GLN A 68 7.92 -18.13 -5.36
CA GLN A 68 8.73 -19.35 -5.31
C GLN A 68 9.84 -19.18 -4.26
N SER A 69 10.60 -20.26 -4.02
CA SER A 69 11.68 -20.26 -3.03
C SER A 69 12.73 -19.18 -3.28
N LYS A 70 12.95 -18.80 -4.54
CA LYS A 70 13.90 -17.75 -4.91
C LYS A 70 13.43 -16.38 -4.43
N GLU A 71 12.18 -16.02 -4.67
CA GLU A 71 11.58 -14.74 -4.28
C GLU A 71 11.58 -14.57 -2.76
N ILE A 72 11.31 -15.66 -2.05
CA ILE A 72 11.37 -15.68 -0.57
C ILE A 72 12.78 -15.37 -0.08
N LEU A 73 13.81 -15.99 -0.69
CA LEU A 73 15.21 -15.76 -0.32
C LEU A 73 15.63 -14.34 -0.64
N GLU A 74 15.33 -13.84 -1.84
CA GLU A 74 15.62 -12.46 -2.22
C GLU A 74 14.96 -11.45 -1.27
N SER A 75 13.69 -11.67 -0.87
CA SER A 75 13.03 -10.79 0.09
C SER A 75 13.62 -10.86 1.50
N ILE A 76 14.24 -11.98 1.88
CA ILE A 76 14.99 -12.07 3.15
C ILE A 76 16.30 -11.30 3.04
N GLU A 77 17.03 -11.41 1.92
CA GLU A 77 18.26 -10.65 1.67
C GLU A 77 17.99 -9.14 1.65
N GLU A 78 16.84 -8.71 1.10
CA GLU A 78 16.41 -7.31 1.10
C GLU A 78 16.22 -6.72 2.51
N LEU A 79 15.94 -7.56 3.53
CA LEU A 79 15.79 -7.09 4.91
C LEU A 79 17.07 -6.46 5.46
N GLU A 80 18.24 -6.84 4.94
CA GLU A 80 19.52 -6.24 5.35
C GLU A 80 19.59 -4.74 5.04
N ASN A 81 18.84 -4.29 4.02
CA ASN A 81 18.84 -2.91 3.55
C ASN A 81 17.54 -2.16 3.93
N ILE A 82 16.68 -2.74 4.78
CA ILE A 82 15.36 -2.20 5.08
C ILE A 82 15.41 -0.81 5.74
N GLU A 83 16.44 -0.54 6.54
CA GLU A 83 16.61 0.74 7.21
C GLU A 83 16.90 1.87 6.23
N ALA A 84 17.89 1.68 5.34
CA ALA A 84 18.20 2.64 4.28
C ALA A 84 17.01 2.88 3.35
N PHE A 85 16.28 1.81 3.02
CA PHE A 85 15.06 1.90 2.23
C PHE A 85 13.97 2.72 2.94
N TYR A 86 13.77 2.49 4.24
CA TYR A 86 12.80 3.23 5.04
C TYR A 86 13.15 4.72 5.17
N GLU A 87 14.42 5.07 5.34
CA GLU A 87 14.88 6.47 5.36
C GLU A 87 14.64 7.19 4.03
N GLU A 88 14.97 6.53 2.90
CA GLU A 88 14.71 7.06 1.57
C GLU A 88 13.21 7.26 1.32
N MET A 89 12.40 6.29 1.77
CA MET A 89 10.95 6.36 1.70
C MET A 89 10.42 7.57 2.48
N LEU A 90 10.89 7.80 3.71
CA LEU A 90 10.49 8.93 4.53
C LEU A 90 10.89 10.28 3.94
N ASP A 91 12.11 10.42 3.40
CA ASP A 91 12.54 11.66 2.73
C ASP A 91 11.67 11.96 1.51
N SER A 92 11.42 10.95 0.66
CA SER A 92 10.57 11.08 -0.53
C SER A 92 9.13 11.45 -0.14
N TRP A 93 8.58 10.81 0.90
CA TRP A 93 7.24 11.13 1.42
C TRP A 93 7.16 12.56 1.96
N ARG A 94 8.14 13.02 2.76
CA ARG A 94 8.17 14.38 3.32
C ARG A 94 8.27 15.47 2.25
N ARG A 95 8.97 15.21 1.14
CA ARG A 95 9.04 16.11 -0.02
C ARG A 95 7.80 16.00 -0.93
N GLY A 96 6.95 15.00 -0.70
CA GLY A 96 5.85 14.62 -1.57
C GLY A 96 6.33 14.27 -2.99
N ASP A 97 7.48 13.61 -3.09
CA ASP A 97 7.98 13.01 -4.34
C ASP A 97 7.36 11.62 -4.50
N ILE A 98 6.08 11.63 -4.88
CA ILE A 98 5.26 10.43 -5.03
C ILE A 98 5.83 9.53 -6.12
N ASP A 99 6.38 10.11 -7.19
CA ASP A 99 6.94 9.36 -8.31
C ASP A 99 8.19 8.59 -7.90
N LYS A 100 9.11 9.21 -7.14
CA LYS A 100 10.29 8.51 -6.60
C LYS A 100 9.90 7.44 -5.58
N LEU A 101 9.04 7.81 -4.64
CA LEU A 101 8.54 6.93 -3.59
C LEU A 101 7.93 5.67 -4.21
N ALA A 102 7.00 5.86 -5.14
CA ALA A 102 6.33 4.74 -5.78
C ALA A 102 7.20 4.01 -6.79
N HIS A 103 8.07 4.66 -7.58
CA HIS A 103 8.95 3.94 -8.53
C HIS A 103 9.78 2.87 -7.84
N ARG A 104 10.32 3.14 -6.65
CA ARG A 104 11.11 2.15 -5.90
C ARG A 104 10.28 0.94 -5.49
N TYR A 105 9.07 1.16 -4.97
CA TYR A 105 8.14 0.07 -4.63
C TYR A 105 7.59 -0.66 -5.86
N LEU A 106 7.23 0.08 -6.90
CA LEU A 106 6.62 -0.43 -8.11
C LEU A 106 7.62 -1.22 -8.95
N ALA A 107 8.88 -0.80 -9.04
CA ALA A 107 9.91 -1.50 -9.81
C ALA A 107 10.09 -2.94 -9.34
N ARG A 108 10.14 -3.16 -8.02
CA ARG A 108 10.21 -4.51 -7.44
C ARG A 108 8.91 -5.27 -7.66
N LEU A 109 7.75 -4.64 -7.45
CA LEU A 109 6.47 -5.33 -7.65
C LEU A 109 6.24 -5.72 -9.13
N GLN A 110 6.70 -4.90 -10.07
CA GLN A 110 6.61 -5.12 -11.52
C GLN A 110 7.45 -6.31 -11.99
N SER A 111 8.50 -6.73 -11.25
CA SER A 111 9.18 -8.00 -11.54
C SER A 111 8.32 -9.23 -11.24
N PHE A 112 7.16 -9.05 -10.61
CA PHE A 112 6.17 -10.08 -10.34
C PHE A 112 4.82 -9.75 -10.98
N PRO A 113 4.65 -9.93 -12.31
CA PRO A 113 3.49 -9.41 -13.04
C PRO A 113 2.13 -9.84 -12.46
N ARG A 114 2.00 -11.10 -12.01
CA ARG A 114 0.76 -11.60 -11.38
C ARG A 114 0.45 -10.87 -10.07
N LEU A 115 1.47 -10.56 -9.27
CA LEU A 115 1.30 -9.82 -8.02
C LEU A 115 1.08 -8.34 -8.27
N TYR A 116 1.79 -7.75 -9.23
CA TYR A 116 1.57 -6.37 -9.66
C TYR A 116 0.12 -6.15 -10.09
N GLN A 117 -0.39 -7.05 -10.93
CA GLN A 117 -1.77 -7.01 -11.38
C GLN A 117 -2.74 -7.06 -10.20
N ALA A 118 -2.61 -8.05 -9.32
CA ALA A 118 -3.55 -8.25 -8.23
C ALA A 118 -3.45 -7.22 -7.08
N LEU A 119 -2.23 -6.84 -6.68
CA LEU A 119 -1.99 -5.96 -5.53
C LEU A 119 -2.12 -4.48 -5.87
N LEU A 120 -2.01 -4.12 -7.15
CA LEU A 120 -2.07 -2.72 -7.59
C LEU A 120 -3.17 -2.47 -8.60
N VAL A 121 -3.07 -3.09 -9.78
CA VAL A 121 -3.89 -2.72 -10.94
C VAL A 121 -5.37 -3.04 -10.68
N ASP A 122 -5.68 -4.30 -10.32
CA ASP A 122 -7.05 -4.75 -10.07
C ASP A 122 -7.69 -4.01 -8.90
N ARG A 123 -6.91 -3.76 -7.83
CA ARG A 123 -7.37 -2.97 -6.67
C ARG A 123 -7.67 -1.54 -7.07
N ASN A 124 -6.77 -0.88 -7.80
CA ASN A 124 -6.99 0.50 -8.25
C ASN A 124 -8.22 0.62 -9.16
N ILE A 125 -8.44 -0.35 -10.06
CA ILE A 125 -9.63 -0.39 -10.91
C ILE A 125 -10.90 -0.54 -10.06
N ASN A 126 -10.92 -1.49 -9.11
CA ASN A 126 -12.06 -1.70 -8.23
C ASN A 126 -12.34 -0.49 -7.33
N TRP A 127 -11.30 0.16 -6.82
CA TRP A 127 -11.42 1.35 -5.99
C TRP A 127 -11.88 2.57 -6.77
N LEU A 128 -11.52 2.66 -8.06
CA LEU A 128 -11.94 3.76 -8.92
C LEU A 128 -13.47 3.89 -8.96
N GLU A 129 -14.20 2.78 -9.03
CA GLU A 129 -15.67 2.79 -9.00
C GLU A 129 -16.22 3.38 -7.70
N SER A 130 -15.63 3.01 -6.56
CA SER A 130 -16.00 3.55 -5.24
C SER A 130 -15.66 5.04 -5.13
N ILE A 131 -14.49 5.44 -5.62
CA ILE A 131 -14.06 6.84 -5.63
C ILE A 131 -14.98 7.69 -6.50
N GLU A 132 -15.35 7.21 -7.69
CA GLU A 132 -16.30 7.90 -8.57
C GLU A 132 -17.67 8.08 -7.92
N LYS A 133 -18.15 7.09 -7.14
CA LYS A 133 -19.38 7.23 -6.34
C LYS A 133 -19.24 8.32 -5.29
N PHE A 134 -18.13 8.36 -4.54
CA PHE A 134 -17.89 9.41 -3.54
C PHE A 134 -17.84 10.81 -4.15
N LEU A 135 -17.37 10.95 -5.40
CA LEU A 135 -17.33 12.22 -6.12
C LEU A 135 -18.71 12.71 -6.57
N GLN A 136 -19.72 11.82 -6.62
CA GLN A 136 -21.11 12.16 -6.96
C GLN A 136 -21.95 12.55 -5.74
N GLU A 137 -21.47 12.28 -4.52
CA GLU A 137 -22.16 12.62 -3.29
C GLU A 137 -21.96 14.11 -2.93
N GLU A 138 -22.93 14.71 -2.26
CA GLU A 138 -22.87 16.13 -1.83
C GLU A 138 -21.95 16.35 -0.59
N LYS A 139 -21.00 15.44 -0.33
CA LYS A 139 -20.07 15.51 0.81
C LYS A 139 -18.62 15.43 0.36
N ASN A 140 -17.76 16.15 1.07
CA ASN A 140 -16.32 16.06 0.87
C ASN A 140 -15.77 14.76 1.47
N THR A 141 -15.15 13.93 0.64
CA THR A 141 -14.58 12.63 1.05
C THR A 141 -13.05 12.68 0.98
N MET A 142 -12.40 12.30 2.08
CA MET A 142 -10.94 12.10 2.13
C MET A 142 -10.63 10.62 1.97
N VAL A 143 -9.97 10.26 0.87
CA VAL A 143 -9.55 8.89 0.57
C VAL A 143 -8.08 8.73 0.93
N ILE A 144 -7.77 7.73 1.76
CA ILE A 144 -6.40 7.42 2.21
C ILE A 144 -6.02 6.06 1.63
N VAL A 145 -4.87 6.02 0.94
CA VAL A 145 -4.32 4.82 0.30
C VAL A 145 -2.80 4.82 0.43
N GLY A 146 -2.17 3.65 0.28
CA GLY A 146 -0.71 3.54 0.22
C GLY A 146 -0.13 4.26 -1.00
N ALA A 147 1.05 4.85 -0.85
CA ALA A 147 1.67 5.71 -1.88
C ALA A 147 1.86 5.02 -3.24
N ALA A 148 2.14 3.71 -3.26
CA ALA A 148 2.25 2.93 -4.50
C ALA A 148 0.99 3.02 -5.36
N HIS A 149 -0.20 3.15 -4.76
CA HIS A 149 -1.47 3.25 -5.48
C HIS A 149 -1.66 4.59 -6.20
N LEU A 150 -0.82 5.60 -5.94
CA LEU A 150 -0.98 6.94 -6.50
C LEU A 150 -0.15 7.19 -7.76
N ALA A 151 0.97 6.48 -7.94
CA ALA A 151 1.92 6.76 -9.01
C ALA A 151 1.87 5.76 -10.17
N GLY A 152 2.60 6.07 -11.24
CA GLY A 152 2.70 5.23 -12.43
C GLY A 152 1.44 5.27 -13.31
N SER A 153 1.49 4.59 -14.45
CA SER A 153 0.41 4.54 -15.45
C SER A 153 -0.92 4.02 -14.91
N ASP A 154 -0.82 3.12 -13.94
CA ASP A 154 -1.93 2.38 -13.33
C ASP A 154 -2.31 2.92 -11.94
N GLY A 155 -1.67 4.02 -11.52
CA GLY A 155 -2.00 4.73 -10.28
C GLY A 155 -3.32 5.49 -10.38
N LEU A 156 -4.02 5.61 -9.24
CA LEU A 156 -5.32 6.26 -9.12
C LEU A 156 -5.35 7.68 -9.70
N ILE A 157 -4.27 8.45 -9.52
CA ILE A 157 -4.19 9.82 -10.08
C ILE A 157 -4.30 9.79 -11.61
N ASN A 158 -3.55 8.89 -12.27
CA ASN A 158 -3.57 8.80 -13.72
C ASN A 158 -4.86 8.16 -14.24
N LEU A 159 -5.42 7.18 -13.51
CA LEU A 159 -6.72 6.58 -13.84
C LEU A 159 -7.85 7.61 -13.76
N LEU A 160 -7.91 8.42 -12.71
CA LEU A 160 -8.90 9.49 -12.57
C LEU A 160 -8.74 10.57 -13.67
N ARG A 161 -7.50 10.96 -14.03
CA ARG A 161 -7.27 11.87 -15.16
C ARG A 161 -7.79 11.29 -16.49
N LYS A 162 -7.56 9.99 -16.73
CA LYS A 162 -8.09 9.29 -17.92
C LYS A 162 -9.62 9.28 -17.96
N ARG A 163 -10.29 9.32 -16.79
CA ARG A 163 -11.75 9.46 -16.67
C ARG A 163 -12.25 10.90 -16.82
N GLY A 164 -11.36 11.88 -17.07
CA GLY A 164 -11.72 13.27 -17.29
C GLY A 164 -11.74 14.15 -16.03
N TYR A 165 -11.35 13.61 -14.87
CA TYR A 165 -11.29 14.41 -13.64
C TYR A 165 -10.08 15.36 -13.65
N LYS A 166 -10.31 16.58 -13.17
CA LYS A 166 -9.24 17.55 -12.88
C LYS A 166 -8.67 17.25 -11.50
N ILE A 167 -7.38 16.96 -11.45
CA ILE A 167 -6.68 16.64 -10.20
C ILE A 167 -5.67 17.74 -9.90
N PHE A 168 -5.77 18.28 -8.69
CA PHE A 168 -4.88 19.32 -8.19
C PHE A 168 -4.13 18.79 -6.98
N ARG A 169 -2.81 19.01 -6.96
CA ARG A 169 -2.02 18.83 -5.74
C ARG A 169 -2.32 20.02 -4.83
N LEU A 170 -2.88 19.76 -3.65
CA LEU A 170 -3.01 20.78 -2.63
C LEU A 170 -1.60 21.24 -2.24
N LYS A 171 -1.38 22.56 -2.29
CA LYS A 171 -0.16 23.19 -1.77
C LYS A 171 -0.48 23.62 -0.34
N GLU A 172 0.45 23.35 0.57
CA GLU A 172 0.48 24.01 1.87
C GLU A 172 0.84 25.50 1.70
#